data_AF-A0A955DC03-F1
#
_entry.id   AF-A0A955DC03-F1
#
_cell.length_a   1.000
_cell.length_b   1.000
_cell.length_c   1.000
_cell.angle_alpha   90.00
_cell.angle_beta   90.00
_cell.angle_gamma   90.00
#
_symmetry.space_group_name_H-M   'P 1'
#
loop_
_entity.id
_entity.type
_entity.pdbx_description
1 polymer ?
#
loop_
_entity_poly.entity_id
_entity_poly.type
_entity_poly.pdbx_seq_one_letter_code
_entity_poly.pdbx_strand_id
1 'polypeptide(L)'
;RVLGYFDPDHKKPLPPFPRRIAIVTSASGAAVHDVISTCAHRCAAVDLCIVDVRVQGTGAAEEVASAIRRLDAARDRLGLDAILVTRGGGSMEDLWAFNERVVADAVFRCTLPVVAAIGHESDTTIIELVADLRAATPTQAAMRLVPDAAELATQVEHFRSRLDLGLRRRVERARERVDRIARHGLFRDPGSRVVDAAARLERHRRMLRHIVVGRLAGERARLERLAGRMGAWRPQDVAVRRRAEVDAAAERLGRALVMHVRRLRERVTTDERQLQALNPQRVLSRGFSYTQRRDDGRLVRSVRDVGGGDVIVTRLHDGSVDSIVGGSEARRRPSRTPAPGDDQLDLFAGSE
;
A
#
# COMPACT_ATOMS: atom_id res chain seq x y z
N ARG A 1 -44.70 67.22 -33.53
CA ARG A 1 -45.20 66.35 -32.43
C ARG A 1 -46.37 65.47 -32.88
N VAL A 2 -47.53 66.02 -33.26
CA VAL A 2 -48.71 65.22 -33.68
C VAL A 2 -48.43 64.29 -34.89
N LEU A 3 -47.53 64.70 -35.80
CA LEU A 3 -47.15 63.91 -36.98
C LEU A 3 -46.09 62.82 -36.72
N GLY A 4 -45.68 62.57 -35.47
CA GLY A 4 -44.72 61.50 -35.14
C GLY A 4 -43.25 61.76 -35.50
N TYR A 5 -42.91 62.91 -36.10
CA TYR A 5 -41.55 63.25 -36.55
C TYR A 5 -40.44 63.20 -35.49
N PHE A 6 -40.77 63.26 -34.21
CA PHE A 6 -39.79 63.29 -33.12
C PHE A 6 -39.74 61.98 -32.35
N ASP A 7 -40.50 60.97 -32.78
CA ASP A 7 -40.56 59.68 -32.13
C ASP A 7 -39.20 58.97 -32.27
N PRO A 8 -38.56 58.54 -31.15
CA PRO A 8 -37.32 57.79 -31.20
C PRO A 8 -37.40 56.52 -32.04
N ASP A 9 -38.56 55.88 -32.13
CA ASP A 9 -38.74 54.61 -32.84
C ASP A 9 -38.56 54.75 -34.37
N HIS A 10 -38.64 55.97 -34.91
CA HIS A 10 -38.39 56.25 -36.32
C HIS A 10 -36.91 56.52 -36.64
N LYS A 11 -36.04 56.63 -35.63
CA LYS A 11 -34.62 56.96 -35.84
C LYS A 11 -33.83 55.72 -36.25
N LYS A 12 -33.10 55.81 -37.35
CA LYS A 12 -32.23 54.76 -37.88
C LYS A 12 -30.88 54.73 -37.17
N PRO A 13 -30.30 53.55 -36.89
CA PRO A 13 -28.95 53.46 -36.37
C PRO A 13 -27.92 53.91 -37.41
N LEU A 14 -26.83 54.52 -36.96
CA LEU A 14 -25.72 54.88 -37.83
C LEU A 14 -24.92 53.65 -38.27
N PRO A 15 -24.41 53.62 -39.52
CA PRO A 15 -23.52 52.57 -39.96
C PRO A 15 -22.21 52.61 -39.15
N PRO A 16 -21.71 51.48 -38.63
CA PRO A 16 -20.46 51.47 -37.85
C PRO A 16 -19.21 51.73 -38.72
N PHE A 17 -19.28 51.38 -40.01
CA PHE A 17 -18.19 51.53 -40.97
C PHE A 17 -18.73 52.06 -42.30
N PRO A 18 -19.16 53.33 -42.38
CA PRO A 18 -19.59 53.90 -43.65
C PRO A 18 -18.41 53.93 -44.63
N ARG A 19 -18.67 53.55 -45.87
CA ARG A 19 -17.72 53.65 -46.99
C ARG A 19 -17.82 55.01 -47.64
N ARG A 20 -19.03 55.57 -47.75
CA ARG A 20 -19.24 56.90 -48.33
C ARG A 20 -20.38 57.64 -47.64
N ILE A 21 -20.13 58.90 -47.30
CA ILE A 21 -21.14 59.79 -46.72
C ILE A 21 -21.37 61.01 -47.61
N ALA A 22 -22.62 61.46 -47.70
CA ALA A 22 -22.96 62.70 -48.37
C ALA A 22 -22.94 63.86 -47.37
N ILE A 23 -22.41 65.02 -47.76
CA ILE A 23 -22.37 66.23 -46.93
C ILE A 23 -23.15 67.32 -47.66
N VAL A 24 -24.29 67.71 -47.11
CA VAL A 24 -25.16 68.77 -47.60
C VAL A 24 -24.84 70.04 -46.82
N THR A 25 -24.14 70.97 -47.46
CA THR A 25 -23.67 72.25 -46.88
C THR A 25 -23.35 73.23 -48.00
N SER A 26 -23.11 74.50 -47.67
CA SER A 26 -22.49 75.44 -48.60
C SER A 26 -21.02 75.10 -48.82
N ALA A 27 -20.58 75.06 -50.08
CA ALA A 27 -19.20 74.78 -50.50
C ALA A 27 -18.21 75.90 -50.11
N SER A 28 -18.69 77.10 -49.79
CA SER A 28 -17.86 78.24 -49.37
C SER A 28 -17.79 78.43 -47.86
N GLY A 29 -18.50 77.60 -47.07
CA GLY A 29 -18.62 77.77 -45.62
C GLY A 29 -17.53 77.04 -44.81
N ALA A 30 -17.18 77.56 -43.63
CA ALA A 30 -16.20 76.93 -42.73
C ALA A 30 -16.56 75.48 -42.33
N ALA A 31 -17.86 75.16 -42.21
CA ALA A 31 -18.32 73.84 -41.82
C ALA A 31 -17.89 72.72 -42.79
N VAL A 32 -17.82 72.98 -44.10
CA VAL A 32 -17.36 71.96 -45.05
C VAL A 32 -15.89 71.64 -44.82
N HIS A 33 -15.06 72.65 -44.55
CA HIS A 33 -13.64 72.48 -44.26
C HIS A 33 -13.42 71.73 -42.95
N ASP A 34 -14.20 72.04 -41.91
CA ASP A 34 -14.14 71.34 -40.62
C ASP A 34 -14.48 69.85 -40.77
N VAL A 35 -15.53 69.52 -41.51
CA VAL A 35 -15.92 68.13 -41.77
C VAL A 35 -14.86 67.41 -42.59
N ILE A 36 -14.39 68.00 -43.70
CA ILE A 36 -13.36 67.38 -44.55
C ILE A 36 -12.10 67.11 -43.74
N SER A 37 -11.60 68.10 -43.00
CA SER A 37 -10.39 67.96 -42.19
C SER A 37 -10.58 66.88 -41.12
N THR A 38 -11.71 66.89 -40.41
CA THR A 38 -11.99 65.91 -39.35
C THR A 38 -12.07 64.49 -39.91
N CYS A 39 -12.80 64.28 -41.01
CA CYS A 39 -12.92 62.98 -41.66
C CYS A 39 -11.56 62.50 -42.17
N ALA A 40 -10.76 63.36 -42.81
CA ALA A 40 -9.44 63.01 -43.33
C ALA A 40 -8.46 62.60 -42.22
N HIS A 41 -8.47 63.30 -41.08
CA HIS A 41 -7.62 62.96 -39.93
C HIS A 41 -8.09 61.70 -39.21
N ARG A 42 -9.41 61.50 -39.09
CA ARG A 42 -9.99 60.40 -38.31
C ARG A 42 -10.01 59.08 -39.09
N CYS A 43 -10.45 59.09 -40.34
CA CYS A 43 -10.37 57.94 -41.23
C CYS A 43 -10.51 58.34 -42.71
N ALA A 44 -9.37 58.47 -43.39
CA ALA A 44 -9.29 58.80 -44.82
C ALA A 44 -9.88 57.73 -45.77
N ALA A 45 -10.25 56.55 -45.25
CA ALA A 45 -10.88 55.50 -46.05
C ALA A 45 -12.38 55.74 -46.31
N VAL A 46 -12.99 56.71 -45.64
CA VAL A 46 -14.40 57.10 -45.87
C VAL A 46 -14.44 58.16 -46.97
N ASP A 47 -15.11 57.85 -48.07
CA ASP A 47 -15.32 58.79 -49.17
C ASP A 47 -16.34 59.87 -48.79
N LEU A 48 -16.09 61.11 -49.21
CA LEU A 48 -16.99 62.23 -48.98
C LEU A 48 -17.63 62.68 -50.30
N CYS A 49 -18.96 62.75 -50.35
CA CYS A 49 -19.72 63.33 -51.46
C CYS A 49 -20.29 64.68 -51.03
N ILE A 50 -19.65 65.78 -51.44
CA ILE A 50 -20.08 67.13 -51.07
C ILE A 50 -21.17 67.59 -52.04
N VAL A 51 -22.31 68.01 -51.50
CA VAL A 51 -23.41 68.60 -52.25
C VAL A 51 -23.55 70.04 -51.79
N ASP A 52 -23.14 70.94 -52.67
CA ASP A 52 -23.27 72.38 -52.46
C ASP A 52 -24.75 72.78 -52.49
N VAL A 53 -25.20 73.42 -51.42
CA VAL A 53 -26.55 73.99 -51.30
C VAL A 53 -26.52 75.34 -50.59
N ARG A 54 -27.50 76.18 -50.89
CA ARG A 54 -27.81 77.33 -50.03
C ARG A 54 -28.29 76.86 -48.66
N VAL A 55 -27.58 77.30 -47.62
CA VAL A 55 -27.88 76.99 -46.21
C VAL A 55 -28.54 78.15 -45.45
N GLN A 56 -28.75 79.30 -46.10
CA GLN A 56 -29.42 80.47 -45.55
C GLN A 56 -30.05 81.31 -46.67
N GLY A 57 -31.00 82.17 -46.29
CA GLY A 57 -31.72 83.04 -47.21
C GLY A 57 -32.86 82.35 -47.97
N THR A 58 -33.56 83.12 -48.80
CA THR A 58 -34.76 82.68 -49.52
C THR A 58 -34.47 81.52 -50.46
N GLY A 59 -35.23 80.43 -50.33
CA GLY A 59 -35.11 79.21 -51.15
C GLY A 59 -34.11 78.17 -50.61
N ALA A 60 -33.46 78.42 -49.47
CA ALA A 60 -32.53 77.47 -48.86
C ALA A 60 -33.23 76.18 -48.40
N ALA A 61 -34.42 76.28 -47.81
CA ALA A 61 -35.19 75.14 -47.32
C ALA A 61 -35.55 74.16 -48.45
N GLU A 62 -36.05 74.66 -49.59
CA GLU A 62 -36.39 73.84 -50.75
C GLU A 62 -35.16 73.18 -51.36
N GLU A 63 -34.03 73.87 -51.39
CA GLU A 63 -32.78 73.38 -51.96
C GLU A 63 -32.17 72.25 -51.12
N VAL A 64 -32.10 72.43 -49.79
CA VAL A 64 -31.68 71.40 -48.83
C VAL A 64 -32.61 70.18 -48.94
N ALA A 65 -33.93 70.39 -48.92
CA ALA A 65 -34.90 69.30 -49.03
C ALA A 65 -34.80 68.55 -50.37
N SER A 66 -34.54 69.27 -51.46
CA SER A 66 -34.30 68.69 -52.79
C SER A 66 -33.00 67.89 -52.85
N ALA A 67 -31.92 68.38 -52.23
CA ALA A 67 -30.66 67.66 -52.13
C ALA A 67 -30.83 66.34 -51.37
N ILE A 68 -31.49 66.34 -50.20
CA ILE A 68 -31.76 65.14 -49.41
C ILE A 68 -32.53 64.10 -50.25
N ARG A 69 -33.63 64.52 -50.90
CA ARG A 69 -34.44 63.62 -51.75
C ARG A 69 -33.64 63.04 -52.92
N ARG A 70 -32.82 63.85 -53.58
CA ARG A 70 -31.98 63.39 -54.70
C ARG A 70 -30.89 62.41 -54.26
N LEU A 71 -30.28 62.64 -53.10
CA LEU A 71 -29.29 61.75 -52.52
C LEU A 71 -29.91 60.41 -52.12
N ASP A 72 -31.07 60.43 -51.46
CA ASP A 72 -31.79 59.23 -51.07
C ASP A 72 -32.21 58.39 -52.29
N ALA A 73 -32.77 59.04 -53.33
CA ALA A 73 -33.13 58.38 -54.58
C ALA A 73 -31.93 57.81 -55.35
N ALA A 74 -30.74 58.39 -55.18
CA ALA A 74 -29.50 57.96 -55.83
C ALA A 74 -28.59 57.10 -54.93
N ARG A 75 -29.05 56.71 -53.73
CA ARG A 75 -28.21 56.10 -52.69
C ARG A 75 -27.43 54.88 -53.18
N ASP A 76 -28.10 53.96 -53.89
CA ASP A 76 -27.51 52.69 -54.31
C ASP A 76 -26.51 52.92 -55.46
N ARG A 77 -26.81 53.87 -56.35
CA ARG A 77 -25.94 54.27 -57.47
C ARG A 77 -24.67 54.97 -56.99
N LEU A 78 -24.78 55.80 -55.95
CA LEU A 78 -23.67 56.56 -55.39
C LEU A 78 -22.91 55.79 -54.29
N GLY A 79 -23.49 54.70 -53.78
CA GLY A 79 -22.96 53.90 -52.69
C GLY A 79 -22.97 54.65 -51.35
N LEU A 80 -24.01 55.45 -51.09
CA LEU A 80 -24.10 56.28 -49.89
C LEU A 80 -24.61 55.48 -48.69
N ASP A 81 -23.96 55.63 -47.54
CA ASP A 81 -24.34 54.97 -46.29
C ASP A 81 -25.03 55.91 -45.30
N ALA A 82 -24.78 57.22 -45.40
CA ALA A 82 -25.40 58.24 -44.55
C ALA A 82 -25.36 59.64 -45.21
N ILE A 83 -26.18 60.55 -44.69
CA ILE A 83 -26.20 61.98 -45.06
C ILE A 83 -25.88 62.82 -43.83
N LEU A 84 -24.95 63.75 -43.94
CA LEU A 84 -24.70 64.82 -43.00
C LEU A 84 -25.27 66.12 -43.57
N VAL A 85 -26.23 66.72 -42.87
CA VAL A 85 -26.66 68.10 -43.14
C VAL A 85 -25.99 68.99 -42.11
N THR A 86 -25.17 69.93 -42.58
CA THR A 86 -24.41 70.79 -41.69
C THR A 86 -24.33 72.22 -42.17
N ARG A 87 -24.12 73.14 -41.23
CA ARG A 87 -23.90 74.55 -41.46
C ARG A 87 -22.80 75.06 -40.52
N GLY A 88 -22.10 76.12 -40.93
CA GLY A 88 -21.21 76.88 -40.04
C GLY A 88 -22.00 77.79 -39.08
N GLY A 89 -21.30 78.55 -38.23
CA GLY A 89 -21.94 79.49 -37.31
C GLY A 89 -22.73 80.62 -38.02
N GLY A 90 -23.55 81.34 -37.26
CA GLY A 90 -24.28 82.55 -37.68
C GLY A 90 -25.55 82.77 -36.85
N SER A 91 -26.35 83.77 -37.20
CA SER A 91 -27.49 84.23 -36.38
C SER A 91 -28.66 83.24 -36.38
N MET A 92 -29.59 83.39 -35.43
CA MET A 92 -30.82 82.57 -35.36
C MET A 92 -31.70 82.74 -36.62
N GLU A 93 -31.70 83.92 -37.23
CA GLU A 93 -32.47 84.22 -38.45
C GLU A 93 -31.98 83.39 -39.65
N ASP A 94 -30.67 83.15 -39.72
CA ASP A 94 -30.06 82.32 -40.75
C ASP A 94 -30.37 80.82 -40.58
N LEU A 95 -30.79 80.38 -39.39
CA LEU A 95 -31.15 78.99 -39.09
C LEU A 95 -32.59 78.64 -39.52
N TRP A 96 -33.40 79.64 -39.88
CA TRP A 96 -34.83 79.46 -40.06
C TRP A 96 -35.20 78.45 -41.17
N ALA A 97 -34.39 78.36 -42.23
CA ALA A 97 -34.58 77.40 -43.32
C ALA A 97 -34.65 75.94 -42.82
N PHE A 98 -34.01 75.62 -41.69
CA PHE A 98 -34.00 74.29 -41.08
C PHE A 98 -35.19 74.01 -40.16
N ASN A 99 -36.04 75.02 -39.91
CA ASN A 99 -37.31 74.89 -39.21
C ASN A 99 -38.50 74.68 -40.16
N GLU A 100 -38.28 74.75 -41.46
CA GLU A 100 -39.35 74.59 -42.43
C GLU A 100 -39.81 73.15 -42.58
N ARG A 101 -41.13 72.97 -42.74
CA ARG A 101 -41.76 71.66 -42.86
C ARG A 101 -41.20 70.86 -44.04
N VAL A 102 -40.86 71.51 -45.15
CA VAL A 102 -40.34 70.84 -46.35
C VAL A 102 -39.03 70.08 -46.07
N VAL A 103 -38.19 70.60 -45.17
CA VAL A 103 -36.93 69.97 -44.76
C VAL A 103 -37.21 68.83 -43.78
N ALA A 104 -38.09 69.05 -42.80
CA ALA A 104 -38.51 68.00 -41.87
C ALA A 104 -39.13 66.80 -42.60
N ASP A 105 -40.02 67.04 -43.56
CA ASP A 105 -40.66 66.01 -44.39
C ASP A 105 -39.61 65.24 -45.22
N ALA A 106 -38.57 65.93 -45.73
CA ALA A 106 -37.50 65.31 -46.50
C ALA A 106 -36.62 64.39 -45.64
N VAL A 107 -36.24 64.81 -44.43
CA VAL A 107 -35.45 63.98 -43.51
C VAL A 107 -36.26 62.78 -43.02
N PHE A 108 -37.52 63.01 -42.61
CA PHE A 108 -38.37 61.94 -42.08
C PHE A 108 -38.63 60.83 -43.10
N ARG A 109 -38.78 61.17 -44.37
CA ARG A 109 -39.00 60.20 -45.46
C ARG A 109 -37.71 59.60 -46.01
N CYS A 110 -36.55 60.14 -45.65
CA CYS A 110 -35.26 59.66 -46.16
C CYS A 110 -35.00 58.25 -45.63
N THR A 111 -34.56 57.35 -46.51
CA THR A 111 -34.21 55.98 -46.11
C THR A 111 -32.78 55.87 -45.60
N LEU A 112 -31.88 56.74 -46.05
CA LEU A 112 -30.53 56.86 -45.50
C LEU A 112 -30.55 57.47 -44.10
N PRO A 113 -29.70 57.02 -43.15
CA PRO A 113 -29.50 57.71 -41.88
C PRO A 113 -29.03 59.16 -42.11
N VAL A 114 -29.69 60.11 -41.47
CA VAL A 114 -29.42 61.55 -41.55
C VAL A 114 -28.89 62.05 -40.22
N VAL A 115 -27.73 62.70 -40.25
CA VAL A 115 -27.15 63.43 -39.14
C VAL A 115 -27.30 64.92 -39.40
N ALA A 116 -27.78 65.66 -38.40
CA ALA A 116 -27.91 67.11 -38.49
C ALA A 116 -26.99 67.79 -37.49
N ALA A 117 -26.25 68.79 -37.99
CA ALA A 117 -25.37 69.65 -37.21
C ALA A 117 -25.51 71.10 -37.69
N ILE A 118 -26.55 71.78 -37.22
CA ILE A 118 -26.94 73.10 -37.72
C ILE A 118 -26.68 74.18 -36.68
N GLY A 119 -27.18 73.99 -35.45
CA GLY A 119 -27.10 74.98 -34.37
C GLY A 119 -26.12 74.58 -33.27
N HIS A 120 -25.77 75.54 -32.42
CA HIS A 120 -25.03 75.28 -31.18
C HIS A 120 -25.97 74.66 -30.12
N GLU A 121 -25.46 74.37 -28.92
CA GLU A 121 -26.26 73.68 -27.89
C GLU A 121 -27.58 74.38 -27.53
N SER A 122 -27.64 75.71 -27.61
CA SER A 122 -28.82 76.53 -27.27
C SER A 122 -29.85 76.70 -28.39
N ASP A 123 -29.48 76.47 -29.66
CA ASP A 123 -30.27 76.86 -30.84
C ASP A 123 -30.74 75.62 -31.62
N THR A 124 -31.59 74.79 -30.99
CA THR A 124 -32.05 73.54 -31.61
C THR A 124 -33.08 73.80 -32.71
N THR A 125 -32.83 73.27 -33.90
CA THR A 125 -33.70 73.38 -35.08
C THR A 125 -34.58 72.14 -35.25
N ILE A 126 -35.68 72.27 -36.01
CA ILE A 126 -36.59 71.14 -36.26
C ILE A 126 -35.87 69.99 -36.97
N ILE A 127 -35.02 70.28 -37.97
CA ILE A 127 -34.25 69.23 -38.65
C ILE A 127 -33.42 68.38 -37.66
N GLU A 128 -32.83 68.97 -36.62
CA GLU A 128 -32.03 68.26 -35.61
C GLU A 128 -32.87 67.36 -34.72
N LEU A 129 -34.16 67.68 -34.53
CA LEU A 129 -35.09 66.83 -33.80
C LEU A 129 -35.57 65.65 -34.65
N VAL A 130 -35.79 65.88 -35.95
CA VAL A 130 -36.24 64.87 -36.91
C VAL A 130 -35.13 63.94 -37.37
N ALA A 131 -33.89 64.44 -37.44
CA ALA A 131 -32.73 63.65 -37.83
C ALA A 131 -32.53 62.43 -36.91
N ASP A 132 -31.93 61.39 -37.49
CA ASP A 132 -31.59 60.16 -36.77
C ASP A 132 -30.56 60.44 -35.67
N LEU A 133 -29.67 61.40 -35.95
CA LEU A 133 -28.70 61.87 -35.00
C LEU A 133 -28.54 63.39 -35.01
N ARG A 134 -28.59 63.99 -33.82
CA ARG A 134 -28.13 65.36 -33.59
C ARG A 134 -26.65 65.40 -33.23
N ALA A 135 -25.93 66.37 -33.78
CA ALA A 135 -24.61 66.79 -33.32
C ALA A 135 -24.58 68.32 -33.16
N ALA A 136 -23.90 68.81 -32.13
CA ALA A 136 -23.81 70.23 -31.80
C ALA A 136 -22.85 71.01 -32.71
N THR A 137 -21.94 70.32 -33.40
CA THR A 137 -20.97 70.95 -34.31
C THR A 137 -20.70 70.07 -35.54
N PRO A 138 -20.26 70.65 -36.67
CA PRO A 138 -19.84 69.90 -37.85
C PRO A 138 -18.76 68.85 -37.51
N THR A 139 -17.77 69.24 -36.69
CA THR A 139 -16.71 68.35 -36.19
C THR A 139 -17.28 67.18 -35.38
N GLN A 140 -18.21 67.44 -34.45
CA GLN A 140 -18.83 66.37 -33.67
C GLN A 140 -19.63 65.42 -34.57
N ALA A 141 -20.31 65.93 -35.59
CA ALA A 141 -21.03 65.11 -36.55
C ALA A 141 -20.08 64.18 -37.32
N ALA A 142 -18.97 64.72 -37.82
CA ALA A 142 -17.92 63.95 -38.48
C ALA A 142 -17.34 62.86 -37.56
N MET A 143 -17.05 63.18 -36.29
CA MET A 143 -16.54 62.22 -35.31
C MET A 143 -17.51 61.07 -35.01
N ARG A 144 -18.82 61.33 -35.09
CA ARG A 144 -19.87 60.31 -34.85
C ARG A 144 -20.18 59.46 -36.08
N LEU A 145 -20.01 60.01 -37.28
CA LEU A 145 -20.21 59.30 -38.55
C LEU A 145 -18.99 58.46 -38.92
N VAL A 146 -17.79 59.00 -38.75
CA VAL A 146 -16.55 58.38 -39.23
C VAL A 146 -15.88 57.60 -38.11
N PRO A 147 -15.48 56.33 -38.34
CA PRO A 147 -14.77 55.54 -37.33
C PRO A 147 -13.36 56.10 -37.09
N ASP A 148 -12.75 55.78 -35.95
CA ASP A 148 -11.38 56.16 -35.65
C ASP A 148 -10.39 55.11 -36.20
N ALA A 149 -9.62 55.48 -37.23
CA ALA A 149 -8.67 54.57 -37.88
C ALA A 149 -7.51 54.17 -36.95
N ALA A 150 -7.08 55.05 -36.03
CA ALA A 150 -6.00 54.76 -35.11
C ALA A 150 -6.45 53.76 -34.04
N GLU A 151 -7.68 53.90 -33.55
CA GLU A 151 -8.28 52.94 -32.63
C GLU A 151 -8.43 51.56 -33.29
N LEU A 152 -8.98 51.52 -34.52
CA LEU A 152 -9.12 50.27 -35.28
C LEU A 152 -7.78 49.59 -35.54
N ALA A 153 -6.75 50.35 -35.92
CA ALA A 153 -5.39 49.82 -36.09
C ALA A 153 -4.84 49.21 -34.79
N THR A 154 -5.08 49.87 -33.65
CA THR A 154 -4.69 49.37 -32.34
C THR A 154 -5.41 48.05 -32.00
N GLN A 155 -6.70 47.96 -32.30
CA GLN A 155 -7.48 46.73 -32.09
C GLN A 155 -6.97 45.58 -32.97
N VAL A 156 -6.67 45.83 -34.25
CA VAL A 156 -6.10 44.84 -35.17
C VAL A 156 -4.75 44.33 -34.65
N GLU A 157 -3.89 45.22 -34.18
CA GLU A 157 -2.59 44.85 -33.63
C GLU A 157 -2.71 44.02 -32.34
N HIS A 158 -3.69 44.33 -31.49
CA HIS A 158 -4.02 43.53 -30.32
C HIS A 158 -4.47 42.12 -30.70
N PHE A 159 -5.36 41.98 -31.68
CA PHE A 159 -5.78 40.66 -32.18
C PHE A 159 -4.62 39.88 -32.80
N ARG A 160 -3.75 40.55 -33.57
CA ARG A 160 -2.54 39.95 -34.15
C ARG A 160 -1.63 39.37 -33.07
N SER A 161 -1.35 40.16 -32.03
CA SER A 161 -0.51 39.74 -30.89
C SER A 161 -1.10 38.55 -30.13
N ARG A 162 -2.42 38.54 -29.91
CA ARG A 162 -3.11 37.41 -29.28
C ARG A 162 -3.09 36.14 -30.12
N LEU A 163 -3.25 36.26 -31.43
CA LEU A 163 -3.18 35.13 -32.37
C LEU A 163 -1.77 34.53 -32.39
N ASP A 164 -0.72 35.35 -32.47
CA ASP A 164 0.68 34.87 -32.46
C ASP A 164 0.98 34.07 -31.19
N LEU A 165 0.65 34.62 -30.00
CA LEU A 165 0.84 33.93 -28.73
C LEU A 165 0.04 32.62 -28.65
N GLY A 166 -1.20 32.62 -29.13
CA GLY A 166 -2.05 31.43 -29.18
C GLY A 166 -1.48 30.33 -30.07
N LEU A 167 -0.97 30.69 -31.26
CA LEU A 167 -0.36 29.77 -32.20
C LEU A 167 0.95 29.19 -31.66
N ARG A 168 1.83 30.01 -31.09
CA ARG A 168 3.08 29.56 -30.45
C ARG A 168 2.82 28.51 -29.38
N ARG A 169 1.91 28.81 -28.44
CA ARG A 169 1.50 27.87 -27.38
C ARG A 169 0.92 26.57 -27.91
N ARG A 170 0.15 26.64 -29.01
CA ARG A 170 -0.43 25.44 -29.65
C ARG A 170 0.67 24.56 -30.25
N VAL A 171 1.66 25.16 -30.91
CA VAL A 171 2.80 24.44 -31.48
C VAL A 171 3.67 23.83 -30.39
N GLU A 172 3.97 24.56 -29.33
CA GLU A 172 4.73 24.07 -28.17
C GLU A 172 4.07 22.86 -27.53
N ARG A 173 2.77 22.93 -27.21
CA ARG A 173 2.02 21.78 -26.66
C ARG A 173 2.00 20.58 -27.60
N ALA A 174 1.91 20.82 -28.91
CA ALA A 174 1.95 19.75 -29.89
C ALA A 174 3.32 19.06 -29.91
N ARG A 175 4.42 19.85 -29.86
CA ARG A 175 5.80 19.35 -29.74
C ARG A 175 5.98 18.55 -28.46
N GLU A 176 5.60 19.10 -27.30
CA GLU A 176 5.66 18.40 -26.01
C GLU A 176 4.89 17.09 -26.01
N ARG A 177 3.72 17.04 -26.66
CA ARG A 177 2.93 15.82 -26.78
C ARG A 177 3.65 14.77 -27.61
N VAL A 178 4.22 15.15 -28.76
CA VAL A 178 5.01 14.25 -29.61
C VAL A 178 6.23 13.75 -28.85
N ASP A 179 6.98 14.66 -28.23
CA ASP A 179 8.14 14.36 -27.40
C ASP A 179 7.82 13.39 -26.26
N ARG A 180 6.69 13.59 -25.56
CA ARG A 180 6.26 12.69 -24.48
C ARG A 180 5.95 11.30 -25.01
N ILE A 181 5.27 11.19 -26.15
CA ILE A 181 4.99 9.90 -26.78
C ILE A 181 6.30 9.24 -27.21
N ALA A 182 7.19 9.97 -27.88
CA ALA A 182 8.48 9.47 -28.32
C ALA A 182 9.38 9.00 -27.14
N ARG A 183 9.33 9.70 -26.00
CA ARG A 183 10.08 9.34 -24.78
C ARG A 183 9.42 8.22 -23.98
N HIS A 184 8.19 7.82 -24.30
CA HIS A 184 7.52 6.76 -23.56
C HIS A 184 8.26 5.42 -23.77
N GLY A 185 8.50 4.69 -22.68
CA GLY A 185 9.31 3.47 -22.70
C GLY A 185 8.79 2.34 -23.60
N LEU A 186 7.53 2.42 -24.06
CA LEU A 186 7.00 1.51 -25.09
C LEU A 186 7.63 1.75 -26.48
N PHE A 187 7.95 3.00 -26.82
CA PHE A 187 8.48 3.36 -28.14
C PHE A 187 10.00 3.48 -28.17
N ARG A 188 10.63 3.76 -27.02
CA ARG A 188 12.09 3.86 -26.91
C ARG A 188 12.78 2.50 -27.01
N ASP A 189 12.24 1.48 -26.36
CA ASP A 189 12.81 0.13 -26.37
C ASP A 189 11.73 -0.95 -26.16
N PRO A 190 10.89 -1.19 -27.18
CA PRO A 190 9.86 -2.22 -27.10
C PRO A 190 10.46 -3.63 -26.89
N GLY A 191 11.66 -3.88 -27.42
CA GLY A 191 12.35 -5.16 -27.31
C GLY A 191 12.66 -5.52 -25.86
N SER A 192 13.27 -4.60 -25.11
CA SER A 192 13.59 -4.81 -23.70
C SER A 192 12.36 -5.10 -22.84
N ARG A 193 11.22 -4.44 -23.09
CA ARG A 193 9.98 -4.74 -22.36
C ARG A 193 9.44 -6.15 -22.61
N VAL A 194 9.55 -6.65 -23.84
CA VAL A 194 9.18 -8.03 -24.17
C VAL A 194 10.12 -9.01 -23.48
N VAL A 195 11.44 -8.73 -23.50
CA VAL A 195 12.45 -9.54 -22.81
C VAL A 195 12.19 -9.58 -21.30
N ASP A 196 11.92 -8.44 -20.67
CA ASP A 196 11.60 -8.36 -19.23
C ASP A 196 10.32 -9.11 -18.86
N ALA A 197 9.28 -9.01 -19.70
CA ALA A 197 8.04 -9.73 -19.51
C ALA A 197 8.25 -11.25 -19.64
N ALA A 198 9.02 -11.70 -20.64
CA ALA A 198 9.37 -13.09 -20.83
C ALA A 198 10.21 -13.62 -19.65
N ALA A 199 11.21 -12.87 -19.20
CA ALA A 199 12.02 -13.22 -18.04
C ALA A 199 11.17 -13.30 -16.75
N ARG A 200 10.21 -12.39 -16.57
CA ARG A 200 9.27 -12.42 -15.44
C ARG A 200 8.37 -13.65 -15.51
N LEU A 201 7.84 -14.00 -16.68
CA LEU A 201 7.03 -15.20 -16.86
C LEU A 201 7.83 -16.46 -16.50
N GLU A 202 9.08 -16.56 -16.96
CA GLU A 202 9.94 -17.71 -16.67
C GLU A 202 10.28 -17.84 -15.17
N ARG A 203 10.46 -16.71 -14.46
CA ARG A 203 10.61 -16.73 -12.99
C ARG A 203 9.38 -17.29 -12.30
N HIS A 204 8.18 -16.83 -12.67
CA HIS A 204 6.93 -17.32 -12.09
C HIS A 204 6.71 -18.81 -12.40
N ARG A 205 7.03 -19.24 -13.63
CA ARG A 205 6.93 -20.64 -14.04
C ARG A 205 7.84 -21.54 -13.21
N ARG A 206 9.09 -21.13 -12.97
CA ARG A 206 10.04 -21.86 -12.12
C ARG A 206 9.59 -21.94 -10.67
N MET A 207 9.12 -20.82 -10.11
CA MET A 207 8.61 -20.78 -8.74
C MET A 207 7.39 -21.69 -8.56
N LEU A 208 6.42 -21.63 -9.47
CA LEU A 208 5.23 -22.49 -9.43
C LEU A 208 5.64 -23.97 -9.50
N ARG A 209 6.55 -24.33 -10.42
CA ARG A 209 7.05 -25.71 -10.51
C ARG A 209 7.69 -26.16 -9.20
N HIS A 210 8.55 -25.34 -8.61
CA HIS A 210 9.22 -25.68 -7.35
C HIS A 210 8.21 -25.92 -6.21
N ILE A 211 7.23 -25.03 -6.05
CA ILE A 211 6.20 -25.15 -5.02
C ILE A 211 5.36 -26.41 -5.23
N VAL A 212 4.90 -26.66 -6.45
CA VAL A 212 4.06 -27.82 -6.78
C VAL A 212 4.82 -29.12 -6.54
N VAL A 213 6.05 -29.23 -7.05
CA VAL A 213 6.89 -30.42 -6.88
C VAL A 213 7.22 -30.65 -5.41
N GLY A 214 7.61 -29.60 -4.68
CA GLY A 214 7.91 -29.68 -3.25
C GLY A 214 6.71 -30.13 -2.42
N ARG A 215 5.52 -29.58 -2.69
CA ARG A 215 4.29 -29.98 -2.00
C ARG A 215 3.91 -31.43 -2.28
N LEU A 216 3.99 -31.87 -3.54
CA LEU A 216 3.72 -33.26 -3.91
C LEU A 216 4.71 -34.23 -3.27
N ALA A 217 6.00 -33.89 -3.23
CA ALA A 217 7.01 -34.69 -2.56
C ALA A 217 6.77 -34.78 -1.04
N GLY A 218 6.41 -33.65 -0.40
CA GLY A 218 6.07 -33.60 1.02
C GLY A 218 4.87 -34.47 1.38
N GLU A 219 3.80 -34.42 0.59
CA GLU A 219 2.62 -35.28 0.78
C GLU A 219 2.94 -36.75 0.53
N ARG A 220 3.73 -37.09 -0.50
CA ARG A 220 4.21 -38.46 -0.73
C ARG A 220 4.99 -39.01 0.47
N ALA A 221 5.96 -38.25 0.96
CA ALA A 221 6.74 -38.65 2.14
C ALA A 221 5.86 -38.77 3.39
N ARG A 222 4.81 -37.95 3.53
CA ARG A 222 3.84 -38.07 4.61
C ARG A 222 3.05 -39.37 4.50
N LEU A 223 2.56 -39.71 3.31
CA LEU A 223 1.84 -40.96 3.05
C LEU A 223 2.75 -42.17 3.33
N GLU A 224 4.01 -42.14 2.90
CA GLU A 224 4.99 -43.18 3.19
C GLU A 224 5.23 -43.35 4.69
N ARG A 225 5.39 -42.25 5.44
CA ARG A 225 5.51 -42.31 6.91
C ARG A 225 4.26 -42.90 7.57
N LEU A 226 3.07 -42.50 7.13
CA LEU A 226 1.81 -43.04 7.66
C LEU A 226 1.67 -44.53 7.37
N ALA A 227 1.97 -44.94 6.13
CA ALA A 227 1.98 -46.34 5.72
C ALA A 227 3.01 -47.17 6.52
N GLY A 228 4.21 -46.63 6.75
CA GLY A 228 5.23 -47.25 7.59
C GLY A 228 4.79 -47.42 9.04
N ARG A 229 4.14 -46.41 9.65
CA ARG A 229 3.57 -46.54 10.99
C ARG A 229 2.48 -47.61 11.05
N MET A 230 1.60 -47.67 10.06
CA MET A 230 0.59 -48.74 9.97
C MET A 230 1.23 -50.11 9.82
N GLY A 231 2.29 -50.24 9.02
CA GLY A 231 3.04 -51.49 8.85
C GLY A 231 3.79 -51.94 10.11
N ALA A 232 4.23 -51.00 10.96
CA ALA A 232 4.88 -51.31 12.24
C ALA A 232 3.88 -51.79 13.32
N TRP A 233 2.61 -51.40 13.21
CA TRP A 233 1.53 -51.94 14.04
C TRP A 233 1.02 -53.25 13.44
N ARG A 234 1.83 -54.30 13.52
CA ARG A 234 1.40 -55.70 13.33
C ARG A 234 1.12 -56.30 14.71
N PRO A 235 -0.15 -56.36 15.16
CA PRO A 235 -0.48 -56.79 16.53
C PRO A 235 -0.02 -58.23 16.82
N GLN A 236 0.09 -59.06 15.78
CA GLN A 236 0.54 -60.45 15.85
C GLN A 236 2.00 -60.55 16.31
N ASP A 237 2.90 -59.72 15.79
CA ASP A 237 4.33 -59.76 16.14
C ASP A 237 4.58 -59.26 17.57
N VAL A 238 3.83 -58.25 18.00
CA VAL A 238 3.89 -57.74 19.39
C VAL A 238 3.37 -58.78 20.37
N ALA A 239 2.27 -59.48 20.04
CA ALA A 239 1.72 -60.54 20.89
C ALA A 239 2.68 -61.73 21.05
N VAL A 240 3.33 -62.17 19.96
CA VAL A 240 4.34 -63.25 19.99
C VAL A 240 5.52 -62.87 20.88
N ARG A 241 6.05 -61.65 20.73
CA ARG A 241 7.18 -61.18 21.56
C ARG A 241 6.83 -61.10 23.04
N ARG A 242 5.65 -60.59 23.37
CA ARG A 242 5.17 -60.53 24.77
C ARG A 242 4.96 -61.92 25.36
N ARG A 243 4.48 -62.88 24.57
CA ARG A 243 4.34 -64.27 25.02
C ARG A 243 5.69 -64.90 25.34
N ALA A 244 6.68 -64.73 24.46
CA ALA A 244 8.04 -65.22 24.68
C ALA A 244 8.69 -64.60 25.93
N GLU A 245 8.46 -63.31 26.21
CA GLU A 245 8.93 -62.65 27.43
C GLU A 245 8.34 -63.28 28.70
N VAL A 246 7.04 -63.63 28.68
CA VAL A 246 6.36 -64.30 29.80
C VAL A 246 6.88 -65.71 30.00
N ASP A 247 7.04 -66.48 28.92
CA ASP A 247 7.52 -67.87 29.00
C ASP A 247 8.96 -67.91 29.55
N ALA A 248 9.83 -67.02 29.08
CA ALA A 248 11.19 -66.89 29.60
C ALA A 248 11.23 -66.47 31.08
N ALA A 249 10.29 -65.63 31.53
CA ALA A 249 10.18 -65.26 32.93
C ALA A 249 9.72 -66.44 33.80
N ALA A 250 8.76 -67.23 33.33
CA ALA A 250 8.27 -68.43 34.01
C ALA A 250 9.39 -69.47 34.19
N GLU A 251 10.21 -69.71 33.16
CA GLU A 251 11.35 -70.62 33.27
C GLU A 251 12.39 -70.15 34.30
N ARG A 252 12.74 -68.85 34.29
CA ARG A 252 13.68 -68.30 35.27
C ARG A 252 13.17 -68.48 36.70
N LEU A 253 11.87 -68.26 36.92
CA LEU A 253 11.25 -68.47 38.23
C LEU A 253 11.29 -69.94 38.64
N GLY A 254 10.97 -70.86 37.71
CA GLY A 254 11.06 -72.30 37.96
C GLY A 254 12.46 -72.75 38.37
N ARG A 255 13.50 -72.29 37.65
CA ARG A 255 14.91 -72.57 38.00
C ARG A 255 15.28 -72.02 39.38
N ALA A 256 14.85 -70.80 39.70
CA ALA A 256 15.11 -70.17 41.00
C ALA A 256 14.46 -70.94 42.16
N LEU A 257 13.21 -71.40 41.98
CA LEU A 257 12.47 -72.21 42.96
C LEU A 257 13.18 -73.54 43.24
N VAL A 258 13.62 -74.26 42.21
CA VAL A 258 14.34 -75.53 42.37
C VAL A 258 15.62 -75.33 43.17
N MET A 259 16.40 -74.29 42.84
CA MET A 259 17.63 -73.97 43.58
C MET A 259 17.36 -73.58 45.04
N HIS A 260 16.26 -72.87 45.31
CA HIS A 260 15.88 -72.49 46.66
C HIS A 260 15.50 -73.71 47.51
N VAL A 261 14.68 -74.62 46.97
CA VAL A 261 14.29 -75.87 47.66
C VAL A 261 15.51 -76.74 47.93
N ARG A 262 16.45 -76.85 46.98
CA ARG A 262 17.70 -77.61 47.18
C ARG A 262 18.51 -77.05 48.34
N ARG A 263 18.68 -75.73 48.41
CA ARG A 263 19.41 -75.06 49.50
C ARG A 263 18.74 -75.30 50.87
N LEU A 264 17.41 -75.27 50.93
CA LEU A 264 16.67 -75.57 52.17
C LEU A 264 16.92 -77.03 52.62
N ARG A 265 16.91 -78.00 51.69
CA ARG A 265 17.21 -79.40 52.00
C ARG A 265 18.63 -79.59 52.51
N GLU A 266 19.62 -78.96 51.86
CA GLU A 266 21.02 -79.01 52.28
C GLU A 266 21.21 -78.44 53.71
N ARG A 267 20.50 -77.37 54.07
CA ARG A 267 20.48 -76.84 55.44
C ARG A 267 19.96 -77.86 56.45
N VAL A 268 18.80 -78.48 56.19
CA VAL A 268 18.22 -79.51 57.08
C VAL A 268 19.21 -80.66 57.32
N THR A 269 19.87 -81.16 56.27
CA THR A 269 20.85 -82.24 56.42
C THR A 269 22.09 -81.83 57.23
N THR A 270 22.45 -80.55 57.21
CA THR A 270 23.59 -80.02 57.97
C THR A 270 23.24 -79.93 59.44
N ASP A 271 22.04 -79.42 59.76
CA ASP A 271 21.54 -79.30 61.11
C ASP A 271 21.38 -80.68 61.78
N GLU A 272 20.93 -81.71 61.04
CA GLU A 272 20.87 -83.11 61.52
C GLU A 272 22.25 -83.65 61.93
N ARG A 273 23.29 -83.40 61.12
CA ARG A 273 24.66 -83.86 61.42
C ARG A 273 25.22 -83.20 62.69
N GLN A 274 24.92 -81.92 62.90
CA GLN A 274 25.32 -81.22 64.13
C GLN A 274 24.63 -81.83 65.36
N LEU A 275 23.34 -82.15 65.24
CA LEU A 275 22.57 -82.80 66.30
C LEU A 275 23.13 -84.19 66.68
N GLN A 276 23.57 -84.97 65.69
CA GLN A 276 24.18 -86.29 65.92
C GLN A 276 25.57 -86.24 66.59
N ALA A 277 26.35 -85.16 66.38
CA ALA A 277 27.69 -85.03 66.95
C ALA A 277 27.70 -84.79 68.47
N LEU A 278 26.57 -84.33 69.04
CA LEU A 278 26.45 -83.95 70.45
C LEU A 278 25.93 -85.08 71.38
N ASN A 279 25.72 -86.31 70.87
CA ASN A 279 25.13 -87.40 71.66
C ASN A 279 26.17 -88.17 72.52
N PRO A 280 26.12 -88.09 73.88
CA PRO A 280 27.14 -88.66 74.77
C PRO A 280 27.25 -90.20 74.75
N GLN A 281 26.20 -90.92 74.33
CA GLN A 281 26.22 -92.39 74.29
C GLN A 281 27.23 -92.95 73.29
N ARG A 282 27.57 -92.20 72.22
CA ARG A 282 28.60 -92.66 71.26
C ARG A 282 30.01 -92.64 71.83
N VAL A 283 30.29 -91.77 72.81
CA VAL A 283 31.60 -91.71 73.47
C VAL A 283 31.82 -92.99 74.30
N LEU A 284 30.79 -93.49 74.98
CA LEU A 284 30.86 -94.75 75.72
C LEU A 284 31.07 -95.95 74.79
N SER A 285 30.35 -96.02 73.65
CA SER A 285 30.50 -97.10 72.66
C SER A 285 31.87 -97.15 71.96
N ARG A 286 32.72 -96.12 72.11
CA ARG A 286 34.11 -96.13 71.62
C ARG A 286 35.11 -96.75 72.60
N GLY A 287 34.63 -97.46 73.63
CA GLY A 287 35.46 -98.16 74.61
C GLY A 287 35.92 -97.28 75.78
N PHE A 288 35.38 -96.07 75.90
CA PHE A 288 35.62 -95.23 77.07
C PHE A 288 34.62 -95.59 78.16
N SER A 289 35.11 -95.80 79.36
CA SER A 289 34.29 -95.89 80.56
C SER A 289 34.42 -94.63 81.40
N TYR A 290 33.45 -94.39 82.26
CA TYR A 290 33.61 -93.45 83.37
C TYR A 290 33.36 -94.17 84.68
N THR A 291 34.10 -93.77 85.72
CA THR A 291 34.02 -94.40 87.05
C THR A 291 33.32 -93.46 88.03
N GLN A 292 32.46 -94.01 88.87
CA GLN A 292 31.74 -93.30 89.94
C GLN A 292 31.96 -94.01 91.28
N ARG A 293 31.91 -93.28 92.40
CA ARG A 293 31.80 -93.92 93.72
C ARG A 293 30.42 -94.54 93.87
N ARG A 294 30.32 -95.71 94.51
CA ARG A 294 29.04 -96.39 94.70
C ARG A 294 28.12 -95.63 95.68
N ASP A 295 28.69 -94.95 96.66
CA ASP A 295 27.93 -94.36 97.76
C ASP A 295 27.13 -93.11 97.35
N ASP A 296 27.74 -92.22 96.56
CA ASP A 296 27.16 -90.92 96.18
C ASP A 296 27.00 -90.72 94.66
N GLY A 297 27.44 -91.70 93.85
CA GLY A 297 27.39 -91.61 92.39
C GLY A 297 28.29 -90.52 91.79
N ARG A 298 29.18 -89.88 92.57
CA ARG A 298 30.08 -88.85 92.05
C ARG A 298 31.11 -89.47 91.12
N LEU A 299 31.38 -88.76 90.02
CA LEU A 299 32.38 -89.16 89.04
C LEU A 299 33.79 -89.08 89.63
N VAL A 300 34.49 -90.21 89.63
CA VAL A 300 35.91 -90.32 89.98
C VAL A 300 36.70 -89.79 88.79
N ARG A 301 37.19 -88.55 88.90
CA ARG A 301 38.00 -87.91 87.84
C ARG A 301 39.48 -87.94 88.17
N SER A 302 39.81 -88.15 89.43
CA SER A 302 41.17 -88.13 89.97
C SER A 302 41.37 -89.30 90.93
N VAL A 303 42.62 -89.77 91.03
CA VAL A 303 43.03 -90.83 91.96
C VAL A 303 42.82 -90.43 93.43
N ARG A 304 42.79 -89.12 93.73
CA ARG A 304 42.49 -88.59 95.06
C ARG A 304 41.02 -88.71 95.46
N ASP A 305 40.16 -88.99 94.47
CA ASP A 305 38.72 -89.05 94.67
C ASP A 305 38.28 -90.42 95.17
N VAL A 306 39.18 -91.31 95.63
CA VAL A 306 38.87 -92.60 96.26
C VAL A 306 39.95 -93.00 97.28
N GLY A 307 39.57 -93.64 98.39
CA GLY A 307 40.48 -94.18 99.41
C GLY A 307 40.57 -95.71 99.38
N GLY A 308 41.60 -96.27 100.02
CA GLY A 308 41.74 -97.73 100.16
C GLY A 308 40.57 -98.33 100.94
N GLY A 309 39.83 -99.25 100.32
CA GLY A 309 38.61 -99.87 100.83
C GLY A 309 37.31 -99.39 100.16
N ASP A 310 37.33 -98.28 99.41
CA ASP A 310 36.11 -97.73 98.78
C ASP A 310 35.63 -98.59 97.60
N VAL A 311 34.31 -98.70 97.42
CA VAL A 311 33.70 -99.37 96.25
C VAL A 311 33.43 -98.35 95.14
N ILE A 312 33.96 -98.62 93.96
CA ILE A 312 33.73 -97.84 92.74
C ILE A 312 32.97 -98.64 91.69
N VAL A 313 32.10 -97.95 90.95
CA VAL A 313 31.33 -98.49 89.83
C VAL A 313 31.87 -97.88 88.53
N THR A 314 32.43 -98.71 87.66
CA THR A 314 32.87 -98.29 86.33
C THR A 314 31.79 -98.59 85.32
N ARG A 315 31.26 -97.57 84.64
CA ARG A 315 30.21 -97.69 83.63
C ARG A 315 30.81 -97.76 82.23
N LEU A 316 30.43 -98.80 81.52
CA LEU A 316 30.77 -99.08 80.13
C LEU A 316 29.53 -98.83 79.24
N HIS A 317 29.69 -99.00 77.93
CA HIS A 317 28.60 -98.81 76.97
C HIS A 317 27.41 -99.76 77.15
N ASP A 318 27.65 -100.90 77.79
CA ASP A 318 26.76 -102.06 77.87
C ASP A 318 26.49 -102.52 79.31
N GLY A 319 27.14 -101.91 80.31
CA GLY A 319 26.96 -102.34 81.69
C GLY A 319 27.81 -101.57 82.70
N SER A 320 27.85 -102.07 83.93
CA SER A 320 28.65 -101.52 85.01
C SER A 320 29.37 -102.61 85.79
N VAL A 321 30.60 -102.32 86.21
CA VAL A 321 31.43 -103.23 87.01
C VAL A 321 31.78 -102.58 88.35
N ASP A 322 31.56 -103.31 89.43
CA ASP A 322 31.88 -102.87 90.80
C ASP A 322 33.26 -103.39 91.21
N SER A 323 34.10 -102.49 91.73
CA SER A 323 35.47 -102.79 92.16
C SER A 323 35.75 -102.18 93.53
N ILE A 324 36.55 -102.85 94.36
CA ILE A 324 37.03 -102.31 95.65
C ILE A 324 38.45 -101.78 95.47
N VAL A 325 38.71 -100.56 95.93
CA VAL A 325 40.02 -99.91 95.78
C VAL A 325 41.01 -100.51 96.78
N GLY A 326 41.95 -101.35 96.30
CA GLY A 326 42.99 -101.98 97.14
C GLY A 326 44.14 -101.05 97.56
N GLY A 327 44.28 -99.88 96.91
CA GLY A 327 45.30 -98.87 97.17
C GLY A 327 45.47 -97.93 95.98
N SER A 328 45.72 -96.65 96.22
CA SER A 328 45.77 -95.61 95.18
C SER A 328 47.11 -94.87 95.22
N GLU A 329 47.88 -94.93 94.13
CA GLU A 329 49.20 -94.29 94.04
C GLU A 329 49.18 -93.17 92.98
N ALA A 330 49.41 -91.92 93.41
CA ALA A 330 49.34 -90.76 92.52
C ALA A 330 50.71 -90.47 91.87
N ARG A 331 50.83 -90.69 90.54
CA ARG A 331 52.01 -90.28 89.76
C ARG A 331 51.95 -88.80 89.36
N ARG A 332 53.05 -88.07 89.56
CA ARG A 332 53.27 -86.70 89.04
C ARG A 332 53.40 -86.73 87.50
N ARG A 333 52.59 -85.93 86.81
CA ARG A 333 52.62 -85.79 85.34
C ARG A 333 53.90 -85.05 84.87
N PRO A 334 54.59 -85.52 83.82
CA PRO A 334 55.73 -84.84 83.20
C PRO A 334 55.29 -83.67 82.28
N SER A 335 56.13 -82.64 82.23
CA SER A 335 55.97 -81.40 81.44
C SER A 335 56.08 -81.65 79.93
N ARG A 336 55.14 -81.13 79.14
CA ARG A 336 55.28 -81.00 77.69
C ARG A 336 55.71 -79.59 77.30
N THR A 337 56.84 -79.56 76.61
CA THR A 337 57.53 -78.50 75.88
C THR A 337 56.69 -77.97 74.69
N PRO A 338 56.88 -76.71 74.22
CA PRO A 338 56.08 -76.12 73.14
C PRO A 338 56.54 -76.63 71.76
N ALA A 339 55.61 -76.63 70.80
CA ALA A 339 55.89 -76.87 69.37
C ALA A 339 55.82 -75.53 68.59
N PRO A 340 56.54 -75.40 67.46
CA PRO A 340 57.30 -74.19 67.06
C PRO A 340 56.55 -73.24 66.13
N GLY A 341 57.04 -71.99 66.07
CA GLY A 341 56.55 -70.90 65.21
C GLY A 341 57.06 -70.94 63.77
N ASP A 342 56.40 -70.10 62.97
CA ASP A 342 56.54 -69.79 61.53
C ASP A 342 57.96 -69.78 60.97
N ASP A 343 58.08 -70.16 59.69
CA ASP A 343 58.58 -69.21 58.68
C ASP A 343 58.32 -69.67 57.22
N GLN A 344 57.70 -68.74 56.49
CA GLN A 344 58.00 -68.30 55.11
C GLN A 344 57.92 -69.29 53.93
N LEU A 345 57.19 -68.88 52.89
CA LEU A 345 57.82 -68.27 51.71
C LEU A 345 56.79 -67.62 50.77
N ASP A 346 56.91 -66.30 50.70
CA ASP A 346 56.39 -65.38 49.69
C ASP A 346 57.52 -65.18 48.66
N LEU A 347 57.26 -65.35 47.36
CA LEU A 347 58.15 -65.04 46.21
C LEU A 347 57.34 -65.42 44.94
N PHE A 348 56.93 -64.53 44.03
CA PHE A 348 57.67 -63.43 43.44
C PHE A 348 56.77 -62.25 43.07
N ALA A 349 57.26 -61.06 43.36
CA ALA A 349 56.84 -59.80 42.77
C ALA A 349 57.72 -59.46 41.54
N GLY A 350 57.08 -58.92 40.50
CA GLY A 350 57.49 -57.74 39.74
C GLY A 350 58.77 -57.71 38.90
N SER A 351 58.61 -57.38 37.62
CA SER A 351 59.38 -56.31 36.97
C SER A 351 58.65 -55.76 35.74
N GLU A 352 58.47 -54.43 35.80
CA GLU A 352 58.37 -53.39 34.74
C GLU A 352 57.46 -53.55 33.51
#